data_AF-A0AAU9KXZ0-F1
#
_entry.id   AF-A0AAU9KXZ0-F1
#
_cell.length_a   1.000
_cell.length_b   1.000
_cell.length_c   1.000
_cell.angle_alpha   90.00
_cell.angle_beta   90.00
_cell.angle_gamma   90.00
#
_symmetry.space_group_name_H-M   'P 1'
#
loop_
_entity.id
_entity.type
_entity.pdbx_description
1 polymer ?
#
loop_
_entity_poly.entity_id
_entity_poly.type
_entity_poly.pdbx_seq_one_letter_code
_entity_poly.pdbx_strand_id
1 'polypeptide(L)'
;MRHISSEELYDIFGKYGAIRQIRMGVNNDTRGTAFVVYEDIYDAKNAVDHLSGFNVCGRYLIVLYYQANKMQQRKSAAVDFDKQKQELQDLKAKYDVE
;
A
#
# COMPACT_ATOMS: atom_id res chain seq x y z
N MET A 1 -18.01 -8.24 3.64
CA MET A 1 -17.23 -7.24 2.88
C MET A 1 -16.34 -7.99 1.91
N ARG A 2 -16.50 -7.80 0.59
CA ARG A 2 -15.74 -8.57 -0.41
C ARG A 2 -14.30 -8.02 -0.49
N HIS A 3 -13.32 -8.92 -0.49
CA HIS A 3 -11.92 -8.58 -0.72
C HIS A 3 -11.60 -8.85 -2.19
N ILE A 4 -10.82 -7.97 -2.80
CA ILE A 4 -10.34 -8.14 -4.17
C ILE A 4 -9.30 -9.26 -4.21
N SER A 5 -9.37 -10.15 -5.20
CA SER A 5 -8.38 -11.21 -5.40
C SER A 5 -7.20 -10.71 -6.26
N SER A 6 -6.10 -11.46 -6.25
CA SER A 6 -4.98 -11.19 -7.16
C SER A 6 -5.40 -11.34 -8.64
N GLU A 7 -6.23 -12.32 -8.95
CA GLU A 7 -6.75 -12.55 -10.31
C GLU A 7 -7.56 -11.35 -10.81
N GLU A 8 -8.45 -10.81 -9.97
CA GLU A 8 -9.21 -9.59 -10.31
C GLU A 8 -8.30 -8.38 -10.54
N LEU A 9 -7.18 -8.26 -9.80
CA LEU A 9 -6.19 -7.23 -10.05
C LEU A 9 -5.48 -7.43 -11.40
N TYR A 10 -5.13 -8.66 -11.76
CA TYR A 10 -4.57 -8.96 -13.09
C TYR A 10 -5.56 -8.64 -14.21
N ASP A 11 -6.85 -8.93 -14.03
CA ASP A 11 -7.89 -8.63 -15.02
C ASP A 11 -8.12 -7.12 -15.21
N ILE A 12 -8.02 -6.34 -14.13
CA ILE A 12 -8.22 -4.88 -14.18
C ILE A 12 -6.99 -4.20 -14.75
N PHE A 13 -5.81 -4.47 -14.19
CA PHE A 13 -4.57 -3.79 -14.58
C PHE A 13 -3.99 -4.35 -15.88
N GLY A 14 -4.21 -5.62 -16.20
CA GLY A 14 -3.67 -6.27 -17.40
C GLY A 14 -4.23 -5.68 -18.71
N LYS A 15 -5.36 -4.97 -18.65
CA LYS A 15 -5.93 -4.23 -19.79
C LYS A 15 -5.07 -3.08 -20.27
N TYR A 16 -4.17 -2.58 -19.41
CA TYR A 16 -3.33 -1.43 -19.71
C TYR A 16 -1.94 -1.81 -20.18
N GLY A 17 -1.53 -3.08 -20.03
CA GLY A 17 -0.19 -3.51 -20.40
C GLY A 17 0.25 -4.82 -19.78
N ALA A 18 1.44 -5.28 -20.19
CA ALA A 18 2.04 -6.50 -19.67
C ALA A 18 2.48 -6.30 -18.21
N ILE A 19 1.90 -7.09 -17.31
CA ILE A 19 2.23 -7.04 -15.88
C ILE A 19 3.39 -7.98 -15.58
N ARG A 20 4.47 -7.42 -15.06
CA ARG A 20 5.60 -8.16 -14.52
C ARG A 20 5.25 -8.84 -13.21
N GLN A 21 4.59 -8.12 -12.31
CA GLN A 21 4.23 -8.65 -10.99
C GLN A 21 3.13 -7.83 -10.29
N ILE A 22 2.24 -8.53 -9.56
CA ILE A 22 1.39 -7.91 -8.54
C ILE A 22 1.75 -8.45 -7.15
N ARG A 23 1.89 -7.56 -6.16
CA ARG A 23 2.12 -7.91 -4.75
C ARG A 23 1.03 -7.30 -3.89
N MET A 24 0.18 -8.12 -3.29
CA MET A 24 -0.86 -7.67 -2.38
C MET A 24 -0.34 -7.60 -0.93
N GLY A 25 -0.77 -6.59 -0.19
CA GLY A 25 -0.55 -6.51 1.25
C GLY A 25 -1.44 -7.52 1.99
N VAL A 26 -0.82 -8.41 2.76
CA VAL A 26 -1.50 -9.49 3.50
C VAL A 26 -1.56 -9.25 5.01
N ASN A 27 -0.74 -8.32 5.53
CA ASN A 27 -0.70 -8.01 6.96
C ASN A 27 -1.81 -7.02 7.31
N ASN A 28 -2.20 -6.93 8.59
CA ASN A 28 -3.24 -5.98 9.03
C ASN A 28 -2.94 -4.54 8.61
N ASP A 29 -1.67 -4.13 8.66
CA ASP A 29 -1.26 -2.75 8.33
C ASP A 29 -1.13 -2.49 6.82
N THR A 30 -1.11 -3.53 5.99
CA THR A 30 -0.94 -3.43 4.53
C THR A 30 -2.14 -3.93 3.75
N ARG A 31 -3.11 -4.56 4.41
CA ARG A 31 -4.32 -5.10 3.78
C ARG A 31 -5.11 -3.97 3.12
N GLY A 32 -5.43 -4.16 1.84
CA GLY A 32 -6.08 -3.13 1.02
C GLY A 32 -5.10 -2.28 0.19
N THR A 33 -3.80 -2.56 0.28
CA THR A 33 -2.79 -2.00 -0.61
C THR A 33 -2.21 -3.09 -1.54
N ALA A 34 -1.78 -2.70 -2.73
CA ALA A 34 -1.06 -3.57 -3.64
C ALA A 34 -0.02 -2.77 -4.45
N PHE A 35 1.06 -3.45 -4.86
CA PHE A 35 2.00 -2.94 -5.85
C PHE A 35 1.79 -3.67 -7.16
N VAL A 36 1.60 -2.91 -8.24
CA VAL A 36 1.54 -3.42 -9.61
C VAL A 36 2.79 -2.94 -10.33
N VAL A 37 3.53 -3.88 -10.91
CA VAL A 37 4.76 -3.62 -11.67
C VAL A 37 4.48 -4.01 -13.12
N TYR A 38 4.52 -3.03 -14.01
CA TYR A 38 4.46 -3.24 -15.46
C TYR A 38 5.85 -3.47 -16.03
N GLU A 39 5.91 -4.08 -17.21
CA GLU A 39 7.16 -4.17 -17.99
C GLU A 39 7.50 -2.84 -18.68
N ASP A 40 6.48 -2.06 -19.08
CA ASP A 40 6.64 -0.75 -19.71
C ASP A 40 6.11 0.39 -18.80
N ILE A 41 6.82 1.53 -18.82
CA ILE A 41 6.45 2.73 -18.08
C ILE A 41 5.20 3.42 -18.65
N TYR A 42 4.97 3.35 -19.97
CA TYR A 42 3.81 3.95 -20.62
C TYR A 42 2.52 3.23 -20.22
N ASP A 43 2.58 1.91 -20.05
CA ASP A 43 1.47 1.09 -19.54
C ASP A 43 1.10 1.49 -18.11
N ALA A 44 2.12 1.67 -17.26
CA ALA A 44 1.93 2.15 -15.90
C ALA A 44 1.29 3.55 -15.87
N LYS A 45 1.72 4.45 -16.76
CA LYS A 45 1.13 5.77 -16.90
C LYS A 45 -0.34 5.69 -17.29
N ASN A 46 -0.65 4.89 -18.30
CA ASN A 46 -2.01 4.71 -18.79
C ASN A 46 -2.93 4.17 -17.68
N ALA A 47 -2.44 3.21 -16.89
CA ALA A 47 -3.16 2.65 -15.76
C ALA A 47 -3.43 3.69 -14.66
N VAL A 48 -2.45 4.53 -14.30
CA VAL A 48 -2.63 5.60 -13.30
C VAL A 48 -3.69 6.60 -13.75
N ASP A 49 -3.61 7.03 -15.01
CA ASP A 49 -4.48 8.07 -15.55
C ASP A 49 -5.96 7.61 -15.63
N HIS A 50 -6.23 6.31 -15.82
CA HIS A 50 -7.59 5.78 -15.99
C HIS A 50 -8.17 5.02 -14.80
N LEU A 51 -7.35 4.39 -13.96
CA LEU A 51 -7.84 3.58 -12.82
C LEU A 51 -7.93 4.37 -11.51
N SER A 52 -7.39 5.59 -11.46
CA SER A 52 -7.60 6.48 -10.32
C SER A 52 -9.09 6.83 -10.21
N GLY A 53 -9.71 6.49 -9.08
CA GLY A 53 -11.15 6.67 -8.87
C GLY A 53 -12.01 5.59 -9.52
N PHE A 54 -11.44 4.48 -10.01
CA PHE A 54 -12.21 3.35 -10.53
C PHE A 54 -12.88 2.58 -9.37
N ASN A 55 -14.17 2.26 -9.49
CA ASN A 55 -14.91 1.54 -8.45
C ASN A 55 -14.72 0.02 -8.58
N VAL A 56 -14.15 -0.59 -7.54
CA VAL A 56 -14.02 -2.04 -7.41
C VAL A 56 -14.62 -2.50 -6.10
N CYS A 57 -15.60 -3.40 -6.19
CA CYS A 57 -16.29 -3.97 -5.02
C CYS A 57 -16.87 -2.90 -4.06
N GLY A 58 -17.36 -1.77 -4.58
CA GLY A 58 -17.93 -0.68 -3.78
C GLY A 58 -16.88 0.23 -3.13
N ARG A 59 -15.63 0.19 -3.61
CA ARG A 59 -14.53 1.07 -3.16
C ARG A 59 -13.82 1.68 -4.35
N TYR A 60 -13.46 2.95 -4.23
CA TYR A 60 -12.73 3.67 -5.26
C TYR A 60 -11.22 3.45 -5.10
N LEU A 61 -10.54 3.05 -6.18
CA LEU A 61 -9.10 2.84 -6.18
C LEU A 61 -8.36 4.18 -6.11
N ILE A 62 -7.27 4.18 -5.35
CA ILE A 62 -6.26 5.25 -5.38
C ILE A 62 -5.02 4.64 -6.03
N VAL A 63 -4.64 5.13 -7.21
CA VAL A 63 -3.51 4.61 -7.98
C VAL A 63 -2.43 5.69 -8.04
N LEU A 64 -1.23 5.39 -7.56
CA LEU A 64 -0.12 6.34 -7.48
C LEU A 64 1.16 5.67 -7.95
N TYR A 65 2.06 6.46 -8.54
CA TYR A 65 3.42 5.99 -8.80
C TYR A 65 4.15 5.66 -7.50
N TYR A 66 4.94 4.60 -7.54
CA TYR A 66 5.81 4.24 -6.43
C TYR A 66 6.87 5.32 -6.21
N GLN A 67 6.97 5.82 -4.98
CA GLN A 67 7.96 6.81 -4.57
C GLN A 67 8.85 6.25 -3.46
N ALA A 68 9.99 5.69 -3.84
CA ALA A 68 10.92 5.01 -2.94
C ALA A 68 11.35 5.88 -1.75
N ASN A 69 11.72 7.13 -2.01
CA ASN A 69 12.18 8.07 -0.96
C ASN A 69 11.07 8.34 0.08
N LYS A 70 9.83 8.57 -0.38
CA LYS A 70 8.70 8.78 0.54
C LYS A 70 8.38 7.51 1.32
N MET A 71 8.49 6.34 0.71
CA MET A 71 8.28 5.08 1.40
C MET A 71 9.33 4.84 2.48
N GLN A 72 10.59 5.11 2.19
CA GLN A 72 11.69 5.01 3.16
C GLN A 72 11.50 5.98 4.32
N GLN A 73 11.13 7.24 4.05
CA GLN A 73 10.82 8.23 5.09
C GLN A 73 9.64 7.82 5.98
N ARG A 74 8.58 7.26 5.39
CA ARG A 74 7.46 6.71 6.18
C ARG A 74 7.89 5.55 7.06
N LYS A 75 8.77 4.68 6.54
CA LYS A 75 9.30 3.54 7.29
C LYS A 75 10.17 4.00 8.45
N SER A 76 11.07 4.98 8.25
CA SER A 76 11.88 5.51 9.33
C SER A 76 11.03 6.20 10.39
N ALA A 77 10.05 7.02 9.98
CA ALA A 77 9.14 7.66 10.91
C ALA A 77 8.36 6.64 11.75
N ALA A 78 7.83 5.57 11.14
CA ALA A 78 7.14 4.50 11.86
C ALA A 78 8.04 3.84 12.92
N VAL A 79 9.30 3.55 12.57
CA VAL A 79 10.29 2.98 13.52
C VAL A 79 10.56 3.94 14.69
N ASP A 80 10.65 5.24 14.43
CA ASP A 80 10.88 6.24 15.47
C ASP A 80 9.66 6.36 16.41
N PHE A 81 8.44 6.33 15.86
CA PHE A 81 7.21 6.32 16.65
C PHE A 81 7.10 5.08 17.54
N ASP A 82 7.45 3.90 17.02
CA ASP A 82 7.41 2.65 17.79
C ASP A 82 8.40 2.69 18.97
N LYS A 83 9.61 3.22 18.76
CA LYS A 83 10.59 3.43 19.84
C LYS A 83 10.07 4.39 20.91
N GLN A 84 9.56 5.56 20.50
CA GLN A 84 9.01 6.55 21.44
C GLN A 84 7.84 5.98 22.25
N LYS A 85 6.97 5.18 21.62
CA LYS A 85 5.86 4.52 22.29
C LYS A 85 6.35 3.51 23.34
N GLN A 86 7.39 2.75 23.01
CA GLN A 86 7.98 1.78 23.94
C GLN A 86 8.66 2.47 25.13
N GLU A 87 9.44 3.52 24.90
CA GLU A 87 10.06 4.31 25.96
C GLU A 87 9.01 4.93 26.90
N LEU A 88 7.91 5.45 26.36
CA LEU A 88 6.79 5.97 27.16
C LEU A 88 6.10 4.87 27.98
N GLN A 89 5.95 3.67 27.44
CA GLN A 89 5.39 2.52 28.16
C GLN A 89 6.31 2.09 29.31
N ASP A 90 7.61 2.02 29.07
CA ASP A 90 8.59 1.68 30.10
C ASP A 90 8.64 2.75 31.19
N LEU A 91 8.51 4.02 30.83
CA LEU A 91 8.43 5.13 31.78
C LEU A 91 7.16 5.04 32.65
N LYS A 92 6.00 4.82 32.02
CA LYS A 92 4.72 4.62 32.74
C LYS A 92 4.80 3.45 33.72
N ALA A 93 5.36 2.32 33.29
CA ALA A 93 5.54 1.15 34.15
C ALA A 93 6.53 1.42 35.31
N LYS A 94 7.59 2.19 35.06
CA LYS A 94 8.58 2.53 36.08
C LYS A 94 8.03 3.45 37.18
N TYR A 95 7.12 4.36 36.83
CA TYR A 95 6.58 5.36 37.76
C TYR A 95 5.16 5.03 38.25
N ASP A 96 4.61 3.86 37.90
CA ASP A 96 3.28 3.38 38.29
C ASP A 96 2.16 4.38 37.94
N VAL A 97 2.27 4.99 36.74
CA VAL A 97 1.30 5.98 36.24
C VAL A 97 0.52 5.35 35.08
N GLU A 98 -0.74 4.97 35.33
CA GLU A 98 -1.68 4.49 34.29
C GLU A 98 -2.05 5.61 33.29
#